data_AF-A0A349E9E4-F1
#
_entry.id   AF-A0A349E9E4-F1
#
_cell.length_a   1.000
_cell.length_b   1.000
_cell.length_c   1.000
_cell.angle_alpha   90.00
_cell.angle_beta   90.00
_cell.angle_gamma   90.00
#
_symmetry.space_group_name_H-M   'P 1'
#
loop_
_entity.id
_entity.type
_entity.pdbx_description
1 polymer ?
#
loop_
_entity_poly.entity_id
_entity_poly.type
_entity_poly.pdbx_seq_one_letter_code
_entity_poly.pdbx_strand_id
1 'polypeptide(L)' 'CEKSCACTTCHVIVREGFDSLEEAEENEEDYLDKAWGLEPESRLSCQALVGESDLVIEIPKYTINMVSEEH' A
#
# COMPACT_ATOMS: atom_id res chain seq x y z
N CYS A 1 4.52 10.65 2.81
CA CYS A 1 5.81 10.86 2.14
C CYS A 1 5.67 11.40 0.71
N GLU A 2 4.60 12.15 0.36
CA GLU A 2 4.44 12.71 -0.99
C GLU A 2 4.55 11.68 -2.15
N LYS A 3 4.02 10.47 -1.94
CA LYS A 3 4.01 9.36 -2.92
C LYS A 3 5.41 8.86 -3.30
N SER A 4 6.43 9.13 -2.50
CA SER A 4 7.82 8.76 -2.80
C SER A 4 8.25 7.39 -2.26
N CYS A 5 7.32 6.44 -2.10
CA CYS A 5 7.61 5.10 -1.56
C CYS A 5 8.47 5.13 -0.28
N ALA A 6 8.06 5.95 0.71
CA ALA A 6 8.84 6.20 1.92
C ALA A 6 8.01 6.24 3.22
N CYS A 7 6.78 5.70 3.20
CA CYS A 7 5.93 5.52 4.38
C CYS A 7 4.80 4.53 4.07
N THR A 8 4.06 4.08 5.09
CA THR A 8 2.94 3.14 4.95
C THR A 8 1.56 3.79 5.08
N THR A 9 1.46 5.12 5.10
CA THR A 9 0.16 5.82 5.25
C THR A 9 -0.79 5.62 4.08
N CYS A 10 -0.29 5.12 2.95
CA CYS A 10 -1.06 4.84 1.74
C CYS A 10 -1.31 3.35 1.52
N HIS A 11 -1.03 2.52 2.54
CA HIS A 11 -1.30 1.08 2.54
C HIS A 11 -2.79 0.82 2.28
N VAL A 12 -3.04 -0.07 1.32
CA VAL A 12 -4.35 -0.58 0.94
C VAL A 12 -4.26 -2.10 0.76
N ILE A 13 -5.40 -2.78 0.80
CA ILE A 13 -5.51 -4.21 0.50
C ILE A 13 -6.38 -4.39 -0.74
N VAL A 14 -5.87 -5.09 -1.74
CA VAL A 14 -6.56 -5.31 -3.01
C VAL A 14 -7.36 -6.61 -2.93
N ARG A 15 -8.67 -6.49 -2.69
CA ARG A 15 -9.57 -7.65 -2.48
C ARG A 15 -9.94 -8.35 -3.80
N GLU A 16 -9.97 -7.61 -4.91
CA GLU A 16 -10.20 -8.15 -6.24
C GLU A 16 -9.29 -7.46 -7.26
N GLY A 17 -8.75 -8.23 -8.21
CA GLY A 17 -7.92 -7.70 -9.30
C GLY A 17 -6.43 -7.50 -8.98
N PHE A 18 -5.93 -8.02 -7.85
CA PHE A 18 -4.52 -7.90 -7.44
C PHE A 18 -3.54 -8.36 -8.54
N ASP A 19 -3.79 -9.52 -9.15
CA ASP A 19 -2.93 -10.09 -10.19
C ASP A 19 -2.87 -9.26 -11.49
N SER A 20 -3.73 -8.23 -11.63
CA SER A 20 -3.69 -7.30 -12.77
C SER A 20 -2.75 -6.12 -12.58
N LEU A 21 -2.22 -5.94 -11.36
CA LEU A 21 -1.28 -4.89 -11.02
C LEU A 21 0.15 -5.32 -11.37
N GLU A 22 1.03 -4.34 -11.59
CA GLU A 22 2.46 -4.60 -11.64
C GLU A 22 2.96 -5.15 -10.29
N GLU A 23 3.92 -6.07 -10.32
CA GLU A 23 4.55 -6.60 -9.11
C GLU A 23 5.14 -5.46 -8.26
N ALA A 24 5.06 -5.60 -6.94
CA ALA A 24 5.67 -4.63 -6.04
C ALA A 24 7.20 -4.66 -6.18
N GLU A 25 7.81 -3.48 -6.24
CA GLU A 25 9.27 -3.38 -6.23
C GLU A 25 9.81 -3.70 -4.83
N GLU A 26 11.08 -4.12 -4.73
CA GLU A 26 11.74 -4.45 -3.46
C GLU A 26 11.57 -3.35 -2.39
N ASN A 27 11.69 -2.09 -2.79
CA ASN A 27 11.51 -0.96 -1.87
C ASN A 27 10.05 -0.84 -1.37
N GLU A 28 9.05 -1.18 -2.19
CA GLU A 28 7.66 -1.21 -1.74
C GLU A 28 7.45 -2.29 -0.67
N GLU A 29 7.97 -3.51 -0.92
CA GLU A 29 7.91 -4.64 0.01
C GLU A 29 8.56 -4.30 1.37
N ASP A 30 9.74 -3.67 1.35
CA ASP A 30 10.46 -3.20 2.55
C ASP A 30 9.63 -2.25 3.44
N TYR A 31 8.75 -1.45 2.83
CA TYR A 31 7.84 -0.59 3.57
C TYR A 31 6.57 -1.33 3.98
N LEU A 32 6.03 -2.22 3.14
CA LEU A 32 4.86 -3.04 3.48
C LEU A 32 5.11 -3.92 4.71
N ASP A 33 6.33 -4.42 4.91
CA ASP A 33 6.75 -5.11 6.14
C ASP A 33 6.54 -4.29 7.43
N LYS A 34 6.50 -2.96 7.31
CA LYS A 34 6.27 -2.02 8.41
C LYS A 34 4.81 -1.57 8.52
N ALA A 35 3.92 -2.07 7.66
CA ALA A 35 2.51 -1.69 7.65
C ALA A 35 1.72 -2.41 8.76
N TRP A 36 0.64 -1.79 9.22
CA TRP A 36 -0.26 -2.44 10.16
C TRP A 36 -1.26 -3.31 9.40
N GLY A 37 -1.48 -4.55 9.86
CA GLY A 37 -2.42 -5.46 9.21
C GLY A 37 -2.00 -5.84 7.80
N LEU A 38 -0.71 -6.12 7.59
CA LEU A 38 -0.19 -6.61 6.32
C LEU A 38 -0.87 -7.92 5.93
N GLU A 39 -1.33 -7.97 4.69
CA GLU A 39 -1.93 -9.13 4.03
C GLU A 39 -1.22 -9.40 2.68
N PRO A 40 -1.28 -10.63 2.11
CA PRO A 40 -0.61 -10.95 0.85
C PRO A 40 -0.96 -10.03 -0.32
N GLU A 41 -2.19 -9.50 -0.35
CA GLU A 41 -2.66 -8.61 -1.41
C GLU A 41 -2.50 -7.12 -1.04
N SER A 42 -1.62 -6.81 -0.10
CA SER A 42 -1.34 -5.43 0.32
C SER A 42 -0.49 -4.70 -0.70
N ARG A 43 -0.80 -3.42 -0.89
CA ARG A 43 -0.02 -2.50 -1.74
C ARG A 43 0.11 -1.13 -1.11
N LEU A 44 1.16 -0.42 -1.48
CA LEU A 44 1.21 1.03 -1.33
C LEU A 44 0.46 1.64 -2.52
N SER A 45 -0.72 2.22 -2.27
CA SER A 45 -1.56 2.79 -3.36
C SER A 45 -0.87 3.86 -4.21
N CYS A 46 0.22 4.45 -3.72
CA CYS A 46 1.02 5.39 -4.51
C CYS A 46 1.95 4.73 -5.53
N GLN A 47 2.20 3.41 -5.42
CA GLN A 47 3.03 2.62 -6.31
C GLN A 47 2.20 1.64 -7.17
N ALA A 48 1.01 1.24 -6.70
CA ALA A 48 0.10 0.35 -7.43
C ALA A 48 -0.53 1.05 -8.66
N LEU A 49 0.06 0.88 -9.83
CA LEU A 49 -0.49 1.33 -11.11
C LEU A 49 -1.63 0.40 -11.56
N VAL A 50 -2.78 0.99 -11.91
CA VAL A 50 -3.98 0.25 -12.33
C VAL A 50 -3.81 -0.27 -13.76
N GLY A 51 -4.08 -1.57 -13.96
CA GLY A 51 -4.14 -2.20 -15.27
C GLY A 51 -5.50 -2.05 -15.97
N GLU A 52 -5.91 -3.07 -16.71
CA GLU A 52 -7.18 -3.06 -17.46
C GLU A 52 -8.37 -3.67 -16.69
N SER A 53 -8.11 -4.33 -15.55
CA SER A 53 -9.15 -4.98 -14.75
C SER A 53 -9.73 -4.05 -13.69
N ASP A 54 -11.00 -4.23 -13.39
CA ASP A 54 -11.64 -3.58 -12.25
C ASP A 54 -11.01 -4.07 -10.93
N LEU A 55 -10.90 -3.15 -9.96
CA LEU A 55 -10.30 -3.42 -8.65
C LEU A 55 -11.31 -3.19 -7.53
N VAL A 56 -11.27 -4.05 -6.51
CA VAL A 56 -11.93 -3.80 -5.21
C VAL A 56 -10.85 -3.54 -4.18
N ILE A 57 -10.85 -2.32 -3.63
CA ILE A 57 -9.81 -1.86 -2.69
C ILE A 57 -10.41 -1.68 -1.29
N GLU A 58 -9.75 -2.24 -0.29
CA GLU A 58 -10.04 -2.00 1.12
C GLU A 58 -9.00 -1.04 1.72
N ILE A 59 -9.50 -0.05 2.47
CA ILE A 59 -8.65 0.82 3.29
C ILE A 59 -8.54 0.18 4.68
N PRO A 60 -7.33 -0.16 5.16
CA PRO A 60 -7.13 -0.75 6.46
C PRO A 60 -7.72 0.11 7.58
N LYS A 61 -8.21 -0.54 8.64
CA LYS A 61 -8.82 0.16 9.78
C LYS A 61 -7.87 1.15 10.47
N TYR A 62 -6.56 0.87 10.43
CA TYR A 62 -5.52 1.72 10.97
C TYR A 62 -4.33 1.74 10.02
N THR A 63 -3.67 2.91 9.92
CA THR A 63 -2.40 3.07 9.20
C THR A 63 -1.37 3.67 10.14
N ILE A 64 -0.11 3.21 10.08
CA ILE A 64 0.98 3.80 10.85
C ILE A 64 1.48 5.05 10.13
N ASN A 65 1.34 6.21 10.77
CA ASN A 65 2.05 7.41 10.35
C ASN A 65 3.37 7.48 11.12
N MET A 66 4.48 7.24 10.43
CA MET A 66 5.83 7.24 11.02
C MET A 66 6.35 8.66 11.31
N VAL A 67 5.70 9.69 10.75
CA VAL A 67 5.98 11.09 11.04
C VAL A 67 4.94 11.55 12.05
N SER A 68 5.31 11.61 13.33
CA SER A 68 4.48 12.25 14.34
C SER A 68 4.60 13.77 14.20
N GLU A 69 3.49 14.46 13.97
CA GLU A 69 3.40 15.87 14.35
C GLU A 69 3.21 15.92 15.87
N GLU A 70 4.30 16.13 16.62
CA GLU A 70 4.17 16.61 17.99
C GLU A 70 3.58 18.03 17.93
N HIS A 71 2.36 18.19 18.45
CA HIS A 71 1.76 19.49 18.75
C HIS A 71 1.91 19.80 20.24
#